data_AF-A0A381J6J0-F1
#
_entry.id   AF-A0A381J6J0-F1
#
_cell.length_a   1.000
_cell.length_b   1.000
_cell.length_c   1.000
_cell.angle_alpha   90.00
_cell.angle_beta   90.00
_cell.angle_gamma   90.00
#
_symmetry.space_group_name_H-M   'P 1'
#
loop_
_entity.id
_entity.type
_entity.pdbx_description
1 polymer ?
#
loop_
_entity_poly.entity_id
_entity_poly.type
_entity_poly.pdbx_seq_one_letter_code
_entity_poly.pdbx_strand_id
1 'polypeptide(L)'
;MNQDEFLKILEKGLQGFSTDEKREILYDYEEHFCLGKENGKTTNEIIEELGNPLDIAKHYKSNRIAAINENPKNNYRENANSQNLNNNYIMI
;
A
#
# COMPACT_ATOMS: atom_id res chain seq x y z
N MET A 1 16.34 -11.55 -8.15
CA MET A 1 14.90 -11.21 -8.24
C MET A 1 14.60 -10.92 -9.69
N ASN A 2 13.52 -11.47 -10.24
CA ASN A 2 12.99 -11.10 -11.56
C ASN A 2 11.72 -10.23 -11.42
N GLN A 3 11.14 -9.78 -12.54
CA GLN A 3 9.94 -8.93 -12.55
C GLN A 3 8.75 -9.60 -11.84
N ASP A 4 8.45 -10.86 -12.16
CA ASP A 4 7.37 -11.61 -11.53
C ASP A 4 7.54 -11.69 -10.00
N GLU A 5 8.76 -11.93 -9.53
CA GLU A 5 9.09 -11.97 -8.11
C GLU A 5 8.89 -10.60 -7.45
N PHE A 6 9.35 -9.52 -8.08
CA PHE A 6 9.14 -8.14 -7.61
C PHE A 6 7.66 -7.84 -7.46
N LEU A 7 6.85 -8.09 -8.50
CA LEU A 7 5.41 -7.82 -8.52
C LEU A 7 4.66 -8.69 -7.49
N LYS A 8 5.01 -9.99 -7.38
CA LYS A 8 4.44 -10.90 -6.35
C LYS A 8 4.82 -10.50 -4.92
N ILE A 9 5.95 -9.84 -4.70
CA ILE A 9 6.33 -9.29 -3.39
C ILE A 9 5.56 -7.99 -3.12
N LEU A 10 5.45 -7.10 -4.12
CA LEU A 10 4.68 -5.85 -4.02
C LEU A 10 3.19 -6.11 -3.76
N GLU A 11 2.54 -7.00 -4.52
CA GLU A 11 1.14 -7.40 -4.32
C GLU A 11 0.87 -7.91 -2.88
N LYS A 12 1.75 -8.78 -2.37
CA LYS A 12 1.70 -9.29 -0.99
C LYS A 12 1.98 -8.18 0.04
N GLY A 13 2.82 -7.22 -0.31
CA GLY A 13 3.01 -6.00 0.46
C GLY A 13 1.71 -5.17 0.55
N LEU A 14 0.95 -5.08 -0.52
CA LEU A 14 -0.33 -4.34 -0.64
C LEU A 14 -1.55 -5.07 -0.05
N GLN A 15 -1.36 -6.04 0.86
CA GLN A 15 -2.45 -6.61 1.65
C GLN A 15 -3.19 -5.53 2.45
N GLY A 16 -4.51 -5.43 2.28
CA GLY A 16 -5.36 -4.36 2.83
C GLY A 16 -5.88 -3.34 1.79
N PHE A 17 -5.32 -3.33 0.57
CA PHE A 17 -5.86 -2.62 -0.58
C PHE A 17 -6.87 -3.50 -1.34
N SER A 18 -7.84 -2.85 -2.00
CA SER A 18 -8.81 -3.47 -2.90
C SER A 18 -8.14 -4.04 -4.16
N THR A 19 -8.89 -4.82 -4.94
CA THR A 19 -8.40 -5.39 -6.20
C THR A 19 -8.02 -4.30 -7.21
N ASP A 20 -8.83 -3.24 -7.30
CA ASP A 20 -8.62 -2.17 -8.28
C ASP A 20 -7.42 -1.28 -7.91
N GLU A 21 -7.33 -0.84 -6.63
CA GLU A 21 -6.15 -0.13 -6.10
C GLU A 21 -4.84 -0.91 -6.35
N LYS A 22 -4.86 -2.24 -6.15
CA LYS A 22 -3.71 -3.09 -6.45
C LYS A 22 -3.40 -3.17 -7.93
N ARG A 23 -4.42 -3.26 -8.79
CA ARG A 23 -4.24 -3.41 -10.24
C ARG A 23 -3.65 -2.14 -10.85
N GLU A 24 -4.09 -0.97 -10.39
CA GLU A 24 -3.51 0.32 -10.77
C GLU A 24 -2.02 0.38 -10.35
N ILE A 25 -1.72 0.17 -9.08
CA ILE A 25 -0.33 0.21 -8.58
C ILE A 25 0.57 -0.80 -9.32
N LEU A 26 0.12 -2.05 -9.51
CA LEU A 26 0.93 -3.07 -10.20
C LEU A 26 1.14 -2.74 -11.68
N TYR A 27 0.16 -2.13 -12.35
CA TYR A 27 0.28 -1.71 -13.74
C TYR A 27 1.36 -0.63 -13.92
N ASP A 28 1.43 0.36 -13.03
CA ASP A 28 2.48 1.40 -13.06
C ASP A 28 3.90 0.80 -13.04
N TYR A 29 4.12 -0.23 -12.22
CA TYR A 29 5.41 -0.93 -12.18
C TYR A 29 5.62 -1.88 -13.38
N GLU A 30 4.57 -2.52 -13.91
CA GLU A 30 4.65 -3.31 -15.15
C GLU A 30 5.03 -2.44 -16.36
N GLU A 31 4.45 -1.25 -16.49
CA GLU A 31 4.80 -0.28 -17.52
C GLU A 31 6.25 0.20 -17.35
N HIS A 32 6.69 0.48 -16.12
CA HIS A 32 8.09 0.84 -15.84
C HIS A 32 9.07 -0.28 -16.23
N PHE A 33 8.73 -1.55 -15.97
CA PHE A 33 9.51 -2.70 -16.45
C PHE A 33 9.48 -2.88 -17.98
N CYS A 34 8.41 -2.44 -18.65
CA CYS A 34 8.33 -2.45 -20.11
C CYS A 34 9.25 -1.38 -20.70
N LEU A 35 9.04 -0.12 -20.31
CA LEU A 35 9.83 1.04 -20.75
C LEU A 35 11.32 0.87 -20.44
N GLY A 36 11.68 0.31 -19.28
CA GLY A 36 13.07 0.04 -18.95
C GLY A 36 13.76 -0.91 -19.94
N LYS A 37 13.08 -1.98 -20.36
CA LYS A 37 13.59 -2.95 -21.35
C LYS A 37 13.61 -2.39 -22.77
N GLU A 38 12.63 -1.57 -23.15
CA GLU A 38 12.61 -0.87 -24.44
C GLU A 38 13.78 0.11 -24.56
N ASN A 39 14.17 0.75 -23.44
CA ASN A 39 15.39 1.55 -23.33
C ASN A 39 16.68 0.70 -23.17
N GLY A 40 16.61 -0.62 -23.32
CA GLY A 40 17.75 -1.53 -23.31
C GLY A 40 18.30 -1.92 -21.94
N LYS A 41 17.64 -1.53 -20.83
CA LYS A 41 18.08 -1.90 -19.47
C LYS A 41 17.75 -3.36 -19.16
N THR A 42 18.60 -4.00 -18.36
CA THR A 42 18.31 -5.32 -17.79
C THR A 42 17.29 -5.24 -16.66
N THR A 43 16.60 -6.35 -16.39
CA THR A 43 15.66 -6.47 -15.26
C THR A 43 16.31 -6.14 -13.91
N ASN A 44 17.62 -6.35 -13.76
CA ASN A 44 18.35 -6.03 -12.53
C ASN A 44 18.54 -4.51 -12.35
N GLU A 45 18.97 -3.79 -13.38
CA GLU A 45 19.13 -2.33 -13.33
C GLU A 45 17.78 -1.66 -13.04
N ILE A 46 16.69 -2.13 -13.66
CA ILE A 46 15.34 -1.64 -13.38
C ILE A 46 14.94 -1.91 -11.92
N ILE A 47 15.30 -3.08 -11.36
CA ILE A 47 15.07 -3.39 -9.94
C ILE A 47 15.91 -2.49 -9.01
N GLU A 48 17.14 -2.13 -9.39
CA GLU A 48 17.99 -1.23 -8.61
C GLU A 48 17.47 0.23 -8.66
N GLU A 49 16.90 0.67 -9.78
CA GLU A 49 16.24 1.97 -9.92
C GLU A 49 14.89 2.04 -9.16
N LEU A 50 14.10 0.97 -9.19
CA LEU A 50 12.83 0.87 -8.45
C LEU A 50 13.02 0.66 -6.94
N GLY A 51 14.10 -0.01 -6.53
CA GLY A 51 14.39 -0.34 -5.15
C GLY A 51 13.60 -1.54 -4.60
N ASN A 52 13.34 -1.54 -3.29
CA ASN A 52 12.76 -2.70 -2.60
C ASN A 52 11.22 -2.71 -2.65
N PRO A 53 10.57 -3.74 -3.27
CA PRO A 53 9.11 -3.83 -3.34
C PRO A 53 8.41 -3.91 -1.97
N LEU A 54 9.10 -4.38 -0.91
CA LEU A 54 8.56 -4.34 0.45
C LEU A 54 8.53 -2.93 1.03
N ASP A 55 9.46 -2.05 0.68
CA ASP A 55 9.52 -0.68 1.19
C ASP A 55 8.60 0.25 0.39
N ILE A 56 8.47 0.02 -0.92
CA ILE A 56 7.39 0.57 -1.75
C ILE A 56 6.02 0.27 -1.12
N ALA A 57 5.74 -0.99 -0.81
CA ALA A 57 4.46 -1.38 -0.22
C ALA A 57 4.20 -0.76 1.16
N LYS A 58 5.25 -0.54 1.98
CA LYS A 58 5.14 0.23 3.23
C LYS A 58 4.79 1.69 2.96
N HIS A 59 5.40 2.31 1.95
CA HIS A 59 5.12 3.70 1.59
C HIS A 59 3.65 3.91 1.21
N TYR A 60 3.09 3.09 0.31
CA TYR A 60 1.66 3.14 -0.01
C TYR A 60 0.77 2.97 1.24
N LYS A 61 1.11 2.05 2.16
CA LYS A 61 0.37 1.86 3.42
C LYS A 61 0.44 3.08 4.33
N SER A 62 1.62 3.66 4.52
CA SER A 62 1.80 4.87 5.33
C SER A 62 1.04 6.06 4.75
N ASN A 63 1.09 6.26 3.44
CA ASN A 63 0.39 7.36 2.76
C ASN A 63 -1.14 7.23 2.89
N ARG A 64 -1.67 6.00 2.79
CA ARG A 64 -3.10 5.70 3.02
C ARG A 64 -3.52 6.02 4.46
N ILE A 65 -2.66 5.73 5.44
CA ILE A 65 -2.90 6.07 6.85
C ILE A 65 -2.83 7.58 7.08
N ALA A 66 -1.88 8.30 6.46
CA ALA A 66 -1.81 9.76 6.52
C ALA A 66 -3.09 10.42 5.96
N ALA A 67 -3.55 9.99 4.78
CA ALA A 67 -4.77 10.49 4.16
C ALA A 67 -6.05 10.25 5.00
N ILE A 68 -6.08 9.17 5.81
CA ILE A 68 -7.15 8.92 6.79
C ILE A 68 -7.03 9.87 7.99
N ASN A 69 -5.82 10.08 8.51
CA ASN A 69 -5.56 10.92 9.68
C ASN A 69 -5.78 12.42 9.40
N GLU A 70 -5.52 12.89 8.17
CA GLU A 70 -5.69 14.28 7.76
C GLU A 70 -7.15 14.65 7.43
N ASN A 71 -8.02 13.66 7.24
CA ASN A 71 -9.46 13.86 7.09
C ASN A 71 -10.25 13.24 8.27
N PRO A 72 -10.53 14.00 9.34
CA PRO A 72 -11.25 13.52 10.53
C PRO A 72 -12.76 13.24 10.30
N LYS A 73 -13.20 13.06 9.06
CA LYS A 73 -14.57 12.68 8.69
C LYS A 73 -14.60 11.61 7.58
N ASN A 74 -14.41 10.35 7.98
CA ASN A 74 -15.25 9.25 7.47
C ASN A 74 -15.14 8.00 8.35
N ASN A 75 -16.21 7.71 9.10
CA ASN A 75 -16.31 6.53 9.95
C ASN A 75 -16.59 5.28 9.11
N TYR A 76 -15.57 4.44 8.86
CA TYR A 76 -15.80 3.10 8.31
C TYR A 76 -15.16 2.00 9.17
N ARG A 77 -16.01 1.49 10.08
CA ARG A 77 -15.94 0.20 10.79
C ARG A 77 -14.92 0.12 11.93
N GLU A 78 -15.40 0.45 13.12
CA GLU A 78 -14.87 -0.11 14.37
C GLU A 78 -14.96 -1.65 14.34
N ASN A 79 -13.83 -2.34 14.57
CA ASN A 79 -13.82 -3.74 15.05
C ASN A 79 -12.46 -4.10 15.65
N ALA A 80 -12.27 -3.80 16.93
CA ALA A 80 -11.45 -4.60 17.86
C ALA A 80 -11.77 -4.20 19.31
N ASN A 81 -12.18 -5.15 20.14
CA ASN A 81 -12.58 -4.92 21.54
C ASN A 81 -11.44 -4.35 22.40
N SER A 82 -11.72 -3.31 23.22
CA SER A 82 -11.13 -3.17 24.57
C SER A 82 -11.80 -2.08 25.42
N GLN A 83 -12.05 -2.42 26.68
CA GLN A 83 -12.28 -1.56 27.87
C GLN A 83 -13.21 -0.34 27.65
N ASN A 84 -14.50 -0.40 28.02
CA ASN A 84 -14.95 -0.33 29.43
C ASN A 84 -14.18 0.70 30.28
N LEU A 85 -14.78 1.87 30.49
CA LEU A 85 -14.75 2.58 31.77
C LEU A 85 -15.98 3.46 31.92
N ASN A 86 -16.46 3.62 33.16
CA ASN A 86 -17.69 4.34 33.48
C ASN A 86 -17.65 5.81 33.05
N ASN A 87 -18.82 6.36 32.70
CA ASN A 87 -19.26 7.63 33.29
C ASN A 87 -20.79 7.69 33.41
N ASN A 88 -21.27 7.93 34.63
CA ASN A 88 -22.68 8.01 34.98
C ASN A 88 -22.96 9.43 35.49
N TYR A 89 -23.50 10.28 34.62
CA TYR A 89 -23.89 11.70 34.80
C TYR A 89 -24.55 12.14 33.47
N ILE A 90 -25.53 13.04 33.34
CA ILE A 90 -26.31 13.89 34.26
C ILE A 90 -27.58 14.33 33.47
N MET A 91 -28.71 14.88 33.94
CA MET A 91 -29.18 15.41 35.24
C MET A 91 -30.73 15.40 35.25
N ILE A 92 -31.36 15.20 36.42
CA ILE A 92 -32.41 16.07 37.00
C ILE A 92 -32.31 16.01 38.52
#